data_AF-A0A2K8Z2N9-F1
#
_entry.id   AF-A0A2K8Z2N9-F1
#
_cell.length_a   1.000
_cell.length_b   1.000
_cell.length_c   1.000
_cell.angle_alpha   90.00
_cell.angle_beta   90.00
_cell.angle_gamma   90.00
#
_symmetry.space_group_name_H-M   'P 1'
#
loop_
_entity.id
_entity.type
_entity.pdbx_description
1 polymer ?
#
loop_
_entity_poly.entity_id
_entity_poly.type
_entity_poly.pdbx_seq_one_letter_code
_entity_poly.pdbx_strand_id
1 'polypeptide(L)'
;MYHLQTIDTKPYQLLQELMTNRELEQAGFLLCGGGAIALHLGHRQSTDIDLFTPKAIPPGAMKKFMEQTFGARVDVYSQSDLGIRGFLDGVKFDMIRFPYQMQHAPLAEQNIRFLDLRDAVAMKVHAVANRGLRRDFYDLAEILQRMPLKEVLKNYQRQFSPSQMAMSHTRRALTFFTDAEADSTKVDVRNGRSWDQVKKIMAKAVQHPSEIPTLKAPRLLKPGNPHLTDLKSSAPAKALPSQPKTPSAQVSRPISTRRVT
;
A
#
# COMPACT_ATOMS: atom_id res chain seq x y z
N MET A 1 -20.17 -4.19 -0.90
CA MET A 1 -19.72 -5.42 -0.21
C MET A 1 -18.24 -5.51 -0.50
N TYR A 2 -17.42 -5.57 0.55
CA TYR A 2 -15.97 -5.64 0.42
C TYR A 2 -15.54 -7.06 0.03
N HIS A 3 -14.39 -7.15 -0.63
CA HIS A 3 -13.92 -8.39 -1.23
C HIS A 3 -13.00 -9.16 -0.28
N LEU A 4 -13.53 -9.67 0.83
CA LEU A 4 -12.76 -10.40 1.83
C LEU A 4 -12.04 -11.63 1.27
N GLN A 5 -12.54 -12.20 0.18
CA GLN A 5 -11.90 -13.25 -0.59
C GLN A 5 -10.53 -12.84 -1.19
N THR A 6 -10.12 -11.58 -1.09
CA THR A 6 -8.78 -11.14 -1.49
C THR A 6 -7.74 -11.28 -0.38
N ILE A 7 -8.14 -11.64 0.83
CA ILE A 7 -7.21 -11.87 1.95
C ILE A 7 -7.28 -13.34 2.33
N ASP A 8 -6.13 -13.99 2.40
CA ASP A 8 -6.05 -15.38 2.85
C ASP A 8 -6.48 -15.52 4.30
N THR A 9 -6.91 -16.72 4.69
CA THR A 9 -7.44 -17.01 6.02
C THR A 9 -6.50 -16.55 7.14
N LYS A 10 -5.20 -16.82 7.03
CA LYS A 10 -4.23 -16.49 8.07
C LYS A 10 -3.99 -14.99 8.22
N PRO A 11 -3.63 -14.22 7.16
CA PRO A 11 -3.60 -12.76 7.23
C PRO A 11 -4.92 -12.13 7.69
N TYR A 12 -6.07 -12.68 7.29
CA TYR A 12 -7.37 -12.18 7.72
C TYR A 12 -7.58 -12.34 9.24
N GLN A 13 -7.25 -13.50 9.82
CA GLN A 13 -7.34 -13.73 11.26
C GLN A 13 -6.44 -12.79 12.06
N LEU A 14 -5.19 -12.61 11.63
CA LEU A 14 -4.27 -11.66 12.28
C LEU A 14 -4.73 -10.22 12.12
N LEU A 15 -5.29 -9.87 10.96
CA LEU A 15 -5.87 -8.55 10.73
C LEU A 15 -7.07 -8.29 11.66
N GLN A 16 -7.92 -9.29 11.93
CA GLN A 16 -9.00 -9.18 12.92
C GLN A 16 -8.45 -8.94 14.33
N GLU A 17 -7.41 -9.69 14.73
CA GLU A 17 -6.74 -9.53 16.03
C GLU A 17 -6.13 -8.13 16.18
N LEU A 18 -5.40 -7.66 15.17
CA LEU A 18 -4.81 -6.32 15.15
C LEU A 18 -5.88 -5.22 15.14
N MET A 19 -6.96 -5.40 14.38
CA MET A 19 -8.01 -4.39 14.26
C MET A 19 -8.92 -4.32 15.50
N THR A 20 -9.03 -5.39 16.29
CA THR A 20 -9.78 -5.35 17.55
C THR A 20 -8.95 -4.84 18.74
N ASN A 21 -7.64 -4.66 18.57
CA ASN A 21 -6.78 -4.11 19.61
C ASN A 21 -7.04 -2.61 19.86
N ARG A 22 -7.34 -2.27 21.13
CA ARG A 22 -7.71 -0.91 21.55
C ARG A 22 -6.56 0.10 21.44
N GLU A 23 -5.32 -0.30 21.70
CA GLU A 23 -4.18 0.60 21.58
C GLU A 23 -3.92 0.96 20.12
N LEU A 24 -4.05 -0.01 19.20
CA LEU A 24 -3.95 0.24 17.76
C LEU A 24 -5.10 1.12 17.24
N GLU A 25 -6.32 0.93 17.75
CA GLU A 25 -7.46 1.81 17.46
C GLU A 25 -7.23 3.24 17.95
N GLN A 26 -6.80 3.41 19.20
CA GLN A 26 -6.50 4.72 19.78
C GLN A 26 -5.32 5.41 19.08
N ALA A 27 -4.33 4.64 18.66
CA ALA A 27 -3.22 5.10 17.84
C ALA A 27 -3.64 5.41 16.39
N GLY A 28 -4.88 5.11 15.98
CA GLY A 28 -5.43 5.47 14.67
C GLY A 28 -4.88 4.63 13.52
N PHE A 29 -4.50 3.38 13.77
CA PHE A 29 -4.05 2.48 12.71
C PHE A 29 -5.20 2.01 11.83
N LEU A 30 -4.96 2.09 10.52
CA LEU A 30 -5.86 1.67 9.45
C LEU A 30 -5.13 0.70 8.52
N LEU A 31 -5.84 -0.30 8.01
CA LEU A 31 -5.33 -1.06 6.87
C LEU A 31 -5.24 -0.15 5.64
N CYS A 32 -4.07 -0.13 5.02
CA CYS A 32 -3.70 0.74 3.91
C CYS A 32 -3.12 -0.08 2.75
N GLY A 33 -2.48 0.61 1.80
CA GLY A 33 -1.62 -0.02 0.81
C GLY A 33 -2.34 -0.99 -0.12
N GLY A 34 -1.66 -2.10 -0.44
CA GLY A 34 -2.17 -3.10 -1.37
C GLY A 34 -3.37 -3.86 -0.84
N GLY A 35 -3.42 -4.11 0.47
CA GLY A 35 -4.52 -4.82 1.13
C GLY A 35 -5.83 -4.05 1.08
N ALA A 36 -5.78 -2.74 1.38
CA ALA A 36 -6.96 -1.89 1.31
C ALA A 36 -7.55 -1.84 -0.13
N ILE A 37 -6.70 -1.66 -1.15
CA ILE A 37 -7.16 -1.61 -2.55
C ILE A 37 -7.75 -2.96 -2.98
N ALA A 38 -7.14 -4.07 -2.60
CA ALA A 38 -7.66 -5.40 -2.89
C ALA A 38 -9.05 -5.62 -2.26
N LEU A 39 -9.26 -5.22 -1.01
CA LEU A 39 -10.58 -5.29 -0.35
C LEU A 39 -11.64 -4.44 -1.06
N HIS A 40 -11.25 -3.27 -1.58
CA HIS A 40 -12.17 -2.40 -2.33
C HIS A 40 -12.56 -2.96 -3.69
N LEU A 41 -11.64 -3.62 -4.39
CA LEU A 41 -11.79 -3.89 -5.83
C LEU A 41 -11.89 -5.38 -6.18
N GLY A 42 -11.47 -6.29 -5.31
CA GLY A 42 -11.60 -7.73 -5.53
C GLY A 42 -10.69 -8.32 -6.60
N HIS A 43 -9.73 -7.54 -7.10
CA HIS A 43 -9.01 -7.83 -8.35
C HIS A 43 -7.78 -8.72 -8.20
N ARG A 44 -7.21 -8.83 -7.00
CA ARG A 44 -6.07 -9.70 -6.70
C ARG A 44 -6.05 -10.13 -5.24
N GLN A 45 -5.28 -11.17 -4.92
CA GLN A 45 -4.98 -11.53 -3.54
C GLN A 45 -3.97 -10.56 -2.91
N SER A 46 -4.09 -10.35 -1.60
CA SER A 46 -3.13 -9.61 -0.77
C SER A 46 -2.75 -10.45 0.44
N THR A 47 -1.45 -10.65 0.60
CA THR A 47 -0.86 -11.51 1.64
C THR A 47 -0.25 -10.72 2.79
N ASP A 48 0.12 -9.46 2.52
CA ASP A 48 0.80 -8.57 3.46
C ASP A 48 -0.23 -7.73 4.23
N ILE A 49 0.10 -7.38 5.48
CA ILE A 49 -0.70 -6.46 6.32
C ILE A 49 0.01 -5.10 6.41
N ASP A 50 -0.54 -4.09 5.75
CA ASP A 50 -0.03 -2.71 5.79
C ASP A 50 -0.87 -1.85 6.76
N LEU A 51 -0.41 -1.58 7.98
CA LEU A 51 -1.14 -0.77 8.98
C LEU A 51 -0.51 0.60 9.19
N PHE A 52 -1.16 1.65 8.71
CA PHE A 52 -0.59 3.00 8.79
C PHE A 52 -1.40 3.90 9.71
N THR A 53 -0.73 4.84 10.36
CA THR A 53 -1.35 5.87 11.21
C THR A 53 -0.82 7.27 10.85
N PRO A 54 -1.67 8.31 10.81
CA PRO A 54 -1.21 9.69 10.72
C PRO A 54 -0.69 10.23 12.06
N LYS A 55 -0.99 9.56 13.18
CA LYS A 55 -0.61 10.02 14.51
C LYS A 55 0.89 9.90 14.72
N ALA A 56 1.46 10.85 15.46
CA ALA A 56 2.84 10.75 15.89
C ALA A 56 2.97 9.58 16.88
N ILE A 57 3.95 8.71 16.63
CA ILE A 57 4.29 7.60 17.51
C ILE A 57 5.74 7.81 17.97
N PRO A 58 6.04 7.70 19.27
CA PRO A 58 7.42 7.81 19.74
C PRO A 58 8.34 6.77 19.09
N PRO A 59 9.61 7.11 18.81
CA PRO A 59 10.57 6.15 18.29
C PRO A 59 10.62 4.87 19.13
N GLY A 60 10.57 3.71 18.47
CA GLY A 60 10.59 2.40 19.13
C GLY A 60 9.29 1.97 19.82
N ALA A 61 8.30 2.84 19.99
CA ALA A 61 7.04 2.47 20.65
C ALA A 61 6.26 1.39 19.88
N MET A 62 6.25 1.42 18.54
CA MET A 62 5.59 0.37 17.74
C MET A 62 6.23 -1.00 17.98
N LYS A 63 7.57 -1.08 17.96
CA LYS A 63 8.29 -2.34 18.19
C LYS A 63 7.99 -2.88 19.58
N LYS A 64 8.15 -2.02 20.60
CA LYS A 64 7.87 -2.37 21.99
C LYS A 64 6.43 -2.86 22.18
N PHE A 65 5.45 -2.16 21.61
CA PHE A 65 4.05 -2.57 21.63
C PHE A 65 3.85 -3.97 21.04
N MET A 66 4.40 -4.22 19.84
CA MET A 66 4.25 -5.51 19.17
C MET A 66 4.90 -6.65 19.97
N GLU A 67 6.11 -6.44 20.49
CA GLU A 67 6.82 -7.44 21.30
C GLU A 67 6.11 -7.72 22.64
N GLN A 68 5.54 -6.69 23.28
CA GLN A 68 4.80 -6.85 24.54
C GLN A 68 3.44 -7.54 24.33
N THR A 69 2.76 -7.24 23.22
CA THR A 69 1.41 -7.74 22.94
C THR A 69 1.44 -9.18 22.40
N PHE A 70 2.41 -9.49 21.54
CA PHE A 70 2.43 -10.75 20.78
C PHE A 70 3.63 -11.64 21.10
N GLY A 71 4.61 -11.15 21.86
CA GLY A 71 5.76 -11.95 22.33
C GLY A 71 6.54 -12.59 21.17
N ALA A 72 6.82 -13.89 21.32
CA ALA A 72 7.59 -14.68 20.35
C ALA A 72 6.90 -14.86 18.97
N ARG A 73 5.64 -14.43 18.82
CA ARG A 73 4.93 -14.46 17.54
C ARG A 73 5.45 -13.39 16.57
N VAL A 74 6.16 -12.38 17.07
CA VAL A 74 6.65 -11.24 16.29
C VAL A 74 8.14 -11.36 16.01
N ASP A 75 8.51 -11.16 14.75
CA ASP A 75 9.89 -11.03 14.31
C ASP A 75 10.06 -9.72 13.53
N VAL A 76 10.69 -8.71 14.15
CA VAL A 76 10.94 -7.40 13.53
C VAL A 76 12.33 -7.39 12.91
N TYR A 77 12.39 -7.32 11.57
CA TYR A 77 13.65 -7.26 10.83
C TYR A 77 14.06 -5.83 10.43
N SER A 78 13.17 -4.86 10.54
CA SER A 78 13.46 -3.46 10.18
C SER A 78 12.73 -2.49 11.09
N GLN A 79 13.45 -1.47 11.57
CA GLN A 79 12.92 -0.40 12.38
C GLN A 79 13.52 0.95 11.95
N SER A 80 12.68 1.97 11.95
CA SER A 80 13.05 3.37 11.73
C SER A 80 12.14 4.28 12.56
N ASP A 81 12.41 5.58 12.57
CA ASP A 81 11.52 6.58 13.19
C ASP A 81 10.13 6.64 12.53
N LEU A 82 10.03 6.17 11.28
CA LEU A 82 8.78 6.12 10.54
C LEU A 82 8.00 4.84 10.78
N GLY A 83 8.55 3.83 11.43
CA GLY A 83 7.85 2.58 11.71
C GLY A 83 8.71 1.34 11.60
N ILE A 84 8.03 0.19 11.63
CA ILE A 84 8.62 -1.14 11.71
C ILE A 84 8.11 -2.04 10.59
N ARG A 85 8.93 -3.01 10.21
CA ARG A 85 8.55 -4.11 9.32
C ARG A 85 8.97 -5.43 9.93
N GLY A 86 8.14 -6.43 9.76
CA GLY A 86 8.37 -7.72 10.40
C GLY A 86 7.42 -8.80 9.92
N PHE A 87 7.38 -9.87 10.70
CA PHE A 87 6.44 -10.95 10.57
C PHE A 87 5.67 -11.14 11.89
N LEU A 88 4.36 -11.37 11.80
CA LEU A 88 3.52 -11.82 12.89
C LEU A 88 2.99 -13.19 12.52
N ASP A 89 3.36 -14.22 13.28
CA ASP A 89 3.11 -15.63 12.93
C ASP A 89 3.52 -15.98 11.50
N GLY A 90 4.61 -15.39 10.99
CA GLY A 90 5.07 -15.59 9.61
C GLY A 90 4.30 -14.84 8.53
N VAL A 91 3.27 -14.05 8.87
CA VAL A 91 2.63 -13.11 7.94
C VAL A 91 3.36 -11.78 7.98
N LYS A 92 3.77 -11.29 6.81
CA LYS A 92 4.47 -10.02 6.70
C LYS A 92 3.57 -8.86 7.11
N PHE A 93 4.10 -7.97 7.94
CA PHE A 93 3.43 -6.72 8.29
C PHE A 93 4.37 -5.52 8.17
N ASP A 94 3.77 -4.39 7.80
CA ASP A 94 4.38 -3.07 7.84
C ASP A 94 3.50 -2.18 8.76
N MET A 95 4.08 -1.65 9.84
CA MET A 95 3.43 -0.66 10.69
C MET A 95 4.14 0.68 10.54
N ILE A 96 3.48 1.65 9.90
CA ILE A 96 4.14 2.88 9.43
C ILE A 96 3.39 4.12 9.92
N ARG A 97 4.13 5.07 10.47
CA ARG A 97 3.68 6.45 10.64
C ARG A 97 3.67 7.10 9.26
N PHE A 98 2.48 7.46 8.81
CA PHE A 98 2.25 8.10 7.52
C PHE A 98 1.70 9.50 7.76
N PRO A 99 2.58 10.52 7.87
CA PRO A 99 2.21 11.86 8.34
C PRO A 99 1.52 12.71 7.26
N TYR A 100 0.73 12.08 6.39
CA TYR A 100 -0.09 12.77 5.41
C TYR A 100 -1.55 12.72 5.84
N GLN A 101 -2.24 13.83 5.61
CA GLN A 101 -3.64 13.97 5.95
C GLN A 101 -4.50 13.03 5.09
N MET A 102 -5.28 12.17 5.75
CA MET A 102 -6.34 11.41 5.09
C MET A 102 -7.48 12.36 4.74
N GLN A 103 -7.87 12.41 3.47
CA GLN A 103 -8.85 13.37 2.97
C GLN A 103 -10.28 12.89 3.19
N HIS A 104 -10.44 11.59 3.44
CA HIS A 104 -11.72 10.93 3.60
C HIS A 104 -11.75 10.15 4.92
N ALA A 105 -12.95 10.04 5.50
CA ALA A 105 -13.12 9.25 6.70
C ALA A 105 -12.82 7.76 6.40
N PRO A 106 -12.15 7.06 7.32
CA PRO A 106 -11.93 5.63 7.15
C PRO A 106 -13.26 4.88 7.14
N LEU A 107 -13.20 3.69 6.54
CA LEU A 107 -14.32 2.77 6.47
C LEU A 107 -14.11 1.65 7.48
N ALA A 108 -15.20 1.05 7.92
CA ALA A 108 -15.17 -0.11 8.79
C ALA A 108 -16.13 -1.18 8.27
N GLU A 109 -15.63 -2.40 8.13
CA GLU A 109 -16.44 -3.57 7.76
C GLU A 109 -15.91 -4.78 8.53
N GLN A 110 -16.81 -5.56 9.14
CA GLN A 110 -16.45 -6.76 9.91
C GLN A 110 -15.25 -6.50 10.84
N ASN A 111 -15.31 -5.42 11.63
CA ASN A 111 -14.25 -4.97 12.55
C ASN A 111 -12.90 -4.60 11.91
N ILE A 112 -12.76 -4.58 10.58
CA ILE A 112 -11.55 -4.08 9.91
C ILE A 112 -11.74 -2.60 9.62
N ARG A 113 -10.87 -1.76 10.17
CA ARG A 113 -10.76 -0.34 9.80
C ARG A 113 -9.76 -0.18 8.67
N PHE A 114 -10.15 0.47 7.59
CA PHE A 114 -9.28 0.63 6.42
C PHE A 114 -9.52 1.93 5.69
N LEU A 115 -8.52 2.29 4.90
CA LEU A 115 -8.46 3.56 4.20
C LEU A 115 -9.51 3.63 3.08
N ASP A 116 -10.11 4.82 2.91
CA ASP A 116 -10.95 5.11 1.74
C ASP A 116 -10.14 4.89 0.47
N LEU A 117 -10.78 4.35 -0.56
CA LEU A 117 -10.11 4.01 -1.80
C LEU A 117 -9.42 5.23 -2.45
N ARG A 118 -10.01 6.43 -2.35
CA ARG A 118 -9.43 7.65 -2.95
C ARG A 118 -8.08 8.02 -2.32
N ASP A 119 -7.94 7.80 -1.03
CA ASP A 119 -6.69 8.04 -0.31
C ASP A 119 -5.69 6.89 -0.57
N ALA A 120 -6.15 5.64 -0.62
CA ALA A 120 -5.31 4.50 -0.97
C ALA A 120 -4.75 4.59 -2.40
N VAL A 121 -5.54 5.13 -3.34
CA VAL A 121 -5.13 5.41 -4.72
C VAL A 121 -3.99 6.43 -4.77
N ALA A 122 -4.06 7.51 -3.98
CA ALA A 122 -3.00 8.50 -3.89
C ALA A 122 -1.69 7.88 -3.38
N MET A 123 -1.76 7.03 -2.36
CA MET A 123 -0.60 6.26 -1.88
C MET A 123 -0.03 5.33 -2.97
N LYS A 124 -0.90 4.73 -3.79
CA LYS A 124 -0.47 3.86 -4.88
C LYS A 124 0.28 4.61 -5.98
N VAL A 125 -0.19 5.80 -6.35
CA VAL A 125 0.54 6.70 -7.27
C VAL A 125 1.92 7.05 -6.70
N HIS A 126 1.99 7.39 -5.41
CA HIS A 126 3.26 7.64 -4.74
C HIS A 126 4.20 6.44 -4.78
N ALA A 127 3.70 5.22 -4.57
CA ALA A 127 4.51 4.00 -4.67
C ALA A 127 5.04 3.78 -6.11
N VAL A 128 4.21 3.94 -7.14
CA VAL A 128 4.66 3.81 -8.54
C VAL A 128 5.70 4.86 -8.89
N ALA A 129 5.52 6.09 -8.42
CA ALA A 129 6.49 7.17 -8.65
C ALA A 129 7.85 6.95 -7.98
N ASN A 130 7.98 6.05 -7.00
CA ASN A 130 9.24 5.82 -6.28
C ASN A 130 9.89 4.45 -6.51
N ARG A 131 9.08 3.40 -6.68
CA ARG A 131 9.58 2.01 -6.84
C ARG A 131 9.01 1.27 -8.04
N GLY A 132 7.75 1.55 -8.41
CA GLY A 132 7.10 0.89 -9.56
C GLY A 132 7.14 -0.65 -9.54
N LEU A 133 6.70 -1.32 -8.48
CA LEU A 133 6.65 -2.80 -8.48
C LEU A 133 5.50 -3.33 -9.32
N ARG A 134 5.58 -4.59 -9.77
CA ARG A 134 4.59 -5.21 -10.64
C ARG A 134 3.17 -5.14 -10.07
N ARG A 135 3.01 -5.47 -8.79
CA ARG A 135 1.74 -5.40 -8.06
C ARG A 135 1.14 -3.98 -8.02
N ASP A 136 1.97 -2.94 -8.02
CA ASP A 136 1.48 -1.57 -7.98
C ASP A 136 0.79 -1.18 -9.30
N PHE A 137 1.33 -1.64 -10.43
CA PHE A 137 0.71 -1.44 -11.74
C PHE A 137 -0.57 -2.25 -11.93
N TYR A 138 -0.66 -3.45 -11.35
CA TYR A 138 -1.92 -4.21 -11.31
C TYR A 138 -3.02 -3.47 -10.54
N ASP A 139 -2.66 -2.88 -9.39
CA ASP A 139 -3.57 -2.05 -8.61
C ASP A 139 -4.01 -0.82 -9.40
N LEU A 140 -3.07 -0.05 -9.96
CA LEU A 140 -3.41 1.14 -10.75
C LEU A 140 -4.24 0.81 -11.99
N ALA A 141 -3.93 -0.26 -12.71
CA ALA A 141 -4.72 -0.64 -13.87
C ALA A 141 -6.17 -0.97 -13.49
N GLU A 142 -6.41 -1.64 -12.35
CA GLU A 142 -7.78 -1.88 -11.88
C GLU A 142 -8.49 -0.58 -11.46
N ILE A 143 -7.77 0.30 -10.77
CA ILE A 143 -8.27 1.64 -10.39
C ILE A 143 -8.66 2.43 -11.64
N LEU A 144 -7.81 2.44 -12.68
CA LEU A 144 -8.03 3.20 -13.91
C LEU A 144 -9.17 2.67 -14.77
N GLN A 145 -9.64 1.44 -14.53
CA GLN A 145 -10.88 0.95 -15.11
C GLN A 145 -12.13 1.47 -14.40
N ARG A 146 -12.00 2.18 -13.27
CA ARG A 146 -13.13 2.71 -12.46
C ARG A 146 -13.00 4.19 -12.07
N MET A 147 -11.81 4.77 -12.19
CA MET A 147 -11.53 6.19 -11.91
C MET A 147 -10.63 6.78 -13.01
N PRO A 148 -11.00 7.93 -13.62
CA PRO A 148 -10.15 8.58 -14.62
C PRO A 148 -8.77 8.94 -14.05
N LEU A 149 -7.71 8.87 -14.85
CA LEU A 149 -6.36 9.23 -14.39
C LEU A 149 -6.28 10.67 -13.87
N LYS A 150 -7.04 11.60 -14.46
CA LYS A 150 -7.15 12.99 -13.99
C LYS A 150 -7.62 13.07 -12.54
N GLU A 151 -8.57 12.23 -12.15
CA GLU A 151 -9.06 12.16 -10.77
C GLU A 151 -8.06 11.47 -9.84
N VAL A 152 -7.45 10.37 -10.29
CA VAL A 152 -6.36 9.68 -9.58
C VAL A 152 -5.23 10.66 -9.23
N LEU A 153 -4.77 11.44 -10.21
CA LEU A 153 -3.71 12.43 -10.01
C LEU A 153 -4.16 13.60 -9.12
N LYS A 154 -5.44 13.98 -9.17
CA LYS A 154 -6.01 15.00 -8.28
C LYS A 154 -5.99 14.54 -6.82
N ASN A 155 -6.34 13.27 -6.55
CA ASN A 155 -6.25 12.70 -5.20
C ASN A 155 -4.79 12.65 -4.71
N TYR A 156 -3.86 12.23 -5.58
CA TYR A 156 -2.43 12.25 -5.28
C TYR A 156 -1.93 13.67 -4.95
N GLN A 157 -2.29 14.66 -5.77
CA GLN A 157 -1.89 16.06 -5.56
C GLN A 157 -2.42 16.62 -4.24
N ARG A 158 -3.66 16.31 -3.87
CA ARG A 158 -4.26 16.76 -2.60
C ARG A 158 -3.57 16.17 -1.37
N GLN A 159 -3.21 14.89 -1.42
CA GLN A 159 -2.64 14.21 -0.25
C GLN A 159 -1.16 14.54 -0.05
N PHE A 160 -0.38 14.66 -1.13
CA PHE A 160 1.08 14.78 -1.04
C PHE A 160 1.64 16.16 -1.37
N SER A 161 0.83 17.07 -1.93
CA SER A 161 1.26 18.40 -2.42
C SER A 161 2.61 18.39 -3.17
N PRO A 162 2.80 17.49 -4.15
CA PRO A 162 4.07 17.33 -4.86
C PRO A 162 4.43 18.58 -5.68
N SER A 163 5.72 18.83 -5.83
CA SER A 163 6.22 19.90 -6.72
C SER A 163 5.91 19.59 -8.19
N GLN A 164 5.98 20.61 -9.04
CA GLN A 164 5.79 20.43 -10.50
C GLN A 164 6.78 19.40 -11.08
N MET A 165 8.02 19.40 -10.58
CA MET A 165 9.04 18.43 -10.98
C MET A 165 8.65 17.00 -10.56
N ALA A 166 8.24 16.81 -9.30
CA ALA A 166 7.77 15.52 -8.80
C ALA A 166 6.52 15.04 -9.55
N MET A 167 5.65 15.96 -9.97
CA MET A 167 4.47 15.63 -10.76
C MET A 167 4.81 15.21 -12.18
N SER A 168 5.81 15.85 -12.78
CA SER A 168 6.35 15.49 -14.09
C SER A 168 7.01 14.10 -14.05
N HIS A 169 7.78 13.83 -12.99
CA HIS A 169 8.34 12.50 -12.73
C HIS A 169 7.24 11.44 -12.58
N THR A 170 6.23 11.71 -11.76
CA THR A 170 5.10 10.81 -11.52
C THR A 170 4.41 10.42 -12.83
N ARG A 171 4.14 11.38 -13.71
CA ARG A 171 3.50 11.11 -15.01
C ARG A 171 4.33 10.17 -15.89
N ARG A 172 5.66 10.31 -15.89
CA ARG A 172 6.56 9.41 -16.64
C ARG A 172 6.59 8.01 -16.02
N ALA A 173 6.60 7.93 -14.68
CA ALA A 173 6.66 6.66 -13.96
C ALA A 173 5.43 5.77 -14.23
N LEU A 174 4.26 6.34 -14.53
CA LEU A 174 3.04 5.58 -14.86
C LEU A 174 3.18 4.68 -16.10
N THR A 175 4.16 4.94 -16.97
CA THR A 175 4.46 4.13 -18.16
C THR A 175 5.88 3.57 -18.15
N PHE A 176 6.59 3.64 -17.03
CA PHE A 176 7.94 3.12 -16.89
C PHE A 176 7.90 1.78 -16.16
N PHE A 177 8.09 0.68 -16.91
CA PHE A 177 7.85 -0.67 -16.41
C PHE A 177 9.11 -1.46 -16.06
N THR A 178 10.31 -0.89 -16.26
CA THR A 178 11.58 -1.61 -16.12
C THR A 178 11.71 -2.31 -14.77
N ASP A 179 11.44 -1.61 -13.67
CA ASP A 179 11.52 -2.18 -12.32
C ASP A 179 10.42 -3.23 -12.07
N ALA A 180 9.22 -3.02 -12.62
CA ALA A 180 8.11 -3.98 -12.55
C ALA A 180 8.36 -5.25 -13.36
N GLU A 181 9.14 -5.16 -14.44
CA GLU A 181 9.50 -6.30 -15.28
C GLU A 181 10.69 -7.08 -14.70
N ALA A 182 11.57 -6.41 -13.94
CA ALA A 182 12.60 -7.06 -13.14
C ALA A 182 12.06 -7.74 -11.87
N ASP A 183 10.89 -7.32 -11.39
CA ASP A 183 10.20 -7.92 -10.24
C ASP A 183 9.61 -9.30 -10.58
N SER A 184 10.24 -10.35 -10.03
CA SER A 184 9.82 -11.75 -10.19
C SER A 184 8.66 -12.15 -9.27
N THR A 185 8.14 -11.23 -8.45
CA THR A 185 7.02 -11.51 -7.54
C THR A 185 5.78 -11.89 -8.33
N LYS A 186 5.26 -13.10 -8.07
CA LYS A 186 3.98 -13.55 -8.63
C LYS A 186 2.85 -12.71 -8.03
N VAL A 187 2.00 -12.15 -8.89
CA VAL A 187 0.77 -11.45 -8.49
C VAL A 187 -0.40 -12.40 -8.74
N ASP A 188 -1.15 -12.74 -7.69
CA ASP A 188 -2.34 -13.57 -7.82
C ASP A 188 -3.55 -12.72 -8.25
N VAL A 189 -3.74 -12.64 -9.57
CA VAL A 189 -4.77 -11.80 -10.21
C VAL A 189 -6.07 -12.58 -10.37
N ARG A 190 -7.14 -12.10 -9.74
CA ARG A 190 -8.44 -12.79 -9.72
C ARG A 190 -9.32 -12.51 -10.93
N ASN A 191 -9.09 -11.39 -11.60
CA ASN A 191 -9.86 -11.00 -12.79
C ASN A 191 -9.23 -11.46 -14.12
N GLY A 192 -8.19 -12.30 -14.07
CA GLY A 192 -7.51 -12.86 -15.24
C GLY A 192 -6.68 -11.87 -16.06
N ARG A 193 -6.48 -10.64 -15.58
CA ARG A 193 -5.76 -9.62 -16.35
C ARG A 193 -4.29 -9.99 -16.57
N SER A 194 -3.85 -9.97 -17.83
CA SER A 194 -2.46 -10.20 -18.20
C SER A 194 -1.59 -8.94 -17.99
N TRP A 195 -0.28 -9.12 -17.93
CA TRP A 195 0.65 -8.01 -17.81
C TRP A 195 0.58 -7.05 -19.01
N ASP A 196 0.43 -7.58 -20.22
CA ASP A 196 0.31 -6.74 -21.42
C ASP A 196 -0.99 -5.92 -21.41
N GLN A 197 -2.08 -6.46 -20.87
CA GLN A 197 -3.31 -5.70 -20.66
C GLN A 197 -3.10 -4.58 -19.63
N VAL A 198 -2.35 -4.83 -18.55
CA VAL A 198 -1.97 -3.78 -17.58
C VAL A 198 -1.21 -2.66 -18.29
N LYS A 199 -0.15 -2.97 -19.04
CA LYS A 199 0.63 -1.96 -19.79
C LYS A 199 -0.23 -1.14 -20.75
N LYS A 200 -1.14 -1.80 -21.48
CA LYS A 200 -2.09 -1.13 -22.40
C LYS A 200 -3.04 -0.17 -21.67
N ILE A 201 -3.60 -0.59 -20.54
CA ILE A 201 -4.48 0.25 -19.71
C ILE A 201 -3.72 1.49 -19.21
N MET A 202 -2.50 1.30 -18.68
CA MET A 202 -1.67 2.39 -18.18
C MET A 202 -1.34 3.40 -19.29
N ALA A 203 -0.87 2.92 -20.46
CA ALA A 203 -0.54 3.76 -21.60
C ALA A 203 -1.76 4.55 -22.11
N LYS A 204 -2.91 3.88 -22.27
CA LYS A 204 -4.16 4.52 -22.69
C LYS A 204 -4.59 5.60 -21.70
N ALA A 205 -4.53 5.33 -20.40
CA ALA A 205 -4.91 6.29 -19.37
C ALA A 205 -4.02 7.54 -19.37
N VAL A 206 -2.71 7.40 -19.64
CA VAL A 206 -1.79 8.54 -19.77
C VAL A 206 -2.09 9.37 -21.02
N GLN A 207 -2.43 8.73 -22.14
CA GLN A 207 -2.83 9.42 -23.38
C GLN A 207 -4.18 10.13 -23.26
N HIS A 208 -5.14 9.52 -22.55
CA HIS A 208 -6.51 10.02 -22.40
C HIS A 208 -6.90 10.17 -20.92
N PRO A 209 -6.30 11.12 -20.18
CA PRO A 209 -6.42 11.17 -18.72
C PRO A 209 -7.83 11.52 -18.21
N SER A 210 -8.68 12.10 -19.06
CA SER A 210 -10.06 12.45 -18.69
C SER A 210 -11.10 11.43 -19.19
N GLU A 211 -10.67 10.35 -19.86
CA GLU A 211 -11.60 9.33 -20.37
C GLU A 211 -12.34 8.66 -19.21
N ILE A 212 -13.67 8.53 -19.37
CA ILE A 212 -14.51 7.93 -18.35
C ILE A 212 -14.27 6.41 -18.36
N PRO A 213 -14.13 5.79 -17.19
CA PRO A 213 -13.75 4.40 -17.11
C PRO A 213 -14.89 3.46 -17.48
N THR A 214 -14.54 2.25 -17.91
CA THR A 214 -15.47 1.24 -18.44
C THR A 214 -16.20 0.46 -17.36
N LEU A 215 -15.60 0.30 -16.19
CA LEU A 215 -16.23 -0.38 -15.06
C LEU A 215 -16.91 0.63 -14.15
N LYS A 216 -18.03 0.21 -13.54
CA LYS A 216 -18.77 1.03 -12.59
C LYS A 216 -17.83 1.51 -11.49
N ALA A 217 -17.98 2.78 -11.12
CA ALA A 217 -17.23 3.38 -10.03
C ALA A 217 -17.38 2.51 -8.76
N PRO A 218 -16.33 2.41 -7.93
CA PRO A 218 -16.39 1.65 -6.69
C PRO A 218 -17.47 2.27 -5.81
N ARG A 219 -18.30 1.43 -5.18
CA ARG A 219 -19.33 1.94 -4.28
C ARG A 219 -18.67 2.58 -3.07
N LEU A 220 -18.61 3.91 -3.03
CA LEU A 220 -18.17 4.65 -1.85
C LEU A 220 -19.22 4.44 -0.75
N LEU A 221 -18.81 3.85 0.37
CA LEU A 221 -19.68 3.54 1.50
C LEU A 221 -19.62 4.66 2.54
N LYS A 222 -20.65 4.72 3.41
CA LYS A 222 -20.74 5.71 4.48
C LYS A 222 -19.60 5.48 5.50
N PRO A 223 -19.08 6.54 6.13
CA PRO A 223 -18.05 6.42 7.17
C PRO A 223 -18.43 5.41 8.25
N GLY A 224 -17.51 4.54 8.63
CA GLY A 224 -17.68 3.63 9.76
C GLY A 224 -17.36 4.34 11.07
N ASN A 225 -18.28 4.28 12.04
CA ASN A 225 -18.20 4.72 13.45
C ASN A 225 -17.65 6.16 13.72
N PRO A 226 -18.43 7.09 14.34
CA PRO A 226 -18.02 8.48 14.58
C PRO A 226 -16.72 8.70 15.38
N HIS A 227 -16.15 7.70 16.07
CA HIS A 227 -14.89 7.86 16.80
C HIS A 227 -13.63 8.02 15.93
N LEU A 228 -13.73 7.85 14.60
CA LEU A 228 -12.62 8.05 13.66
C LEU A 228 -12.61 9.44 12.99
N THR A 229 -13.52 10.35 13.35
CA THR A 229 -13.64 11.69 12.75
C THR A 229 -12.48 12.63 13.07
N ASP A 230 -11.66 12.30 14.07
CA ASP A 230 -10.60 13.16 14.60
C ASP A 230 -9.23 12.96 13.93
N LEU A 231 -9.13 12.16 12.87
CA LEU A 231 -7.93 12.05 12.03
C LEU A 231 -7.67 13.32 11.17
N LYS A 232 -8.44 14.40 11.38
CA LYS A 232 -8.41 15.66 10.63
C LYS A 232 -7.28 16.63 11.01
N SER A 233 -6.35 16.26 11.90
CA SER A 233 -5.42 17.21 12.50
C SER A 233 -3.95 16.78 12.39
N SER A 234 -3.26 17.29 11.36
CA SER A 234 -1.85 17.69 11.44
C SER A 234 -1.47 18.51 10.21
N ALA A 235 -0.71 19.61 10.42
CA ALA A 235 -0.17 20.48 9.38
C ALA A 235 0.59 19.69 8.28
N PRO A 236 0.68 20.21 7.03
CA PRO A 236 1.26 19.48 5.91
C PRO A 236 2.71 19.07 6.19
N ALA A 237 2.97 17.76 6.16
CA ALA A 237 4.32 17.22 6.29
C ALA A 237 5.18 17.59 5.06
N LYS A 238 6.42 18.02 5.30
CA LYS A 238 7.46 18.11 4.26
C LYS A 238 7.70 16.72 3.67
N ALA A 239 7.98 16.67 2.37
CA ALA A 239 8.19 15.44 1.61
C ALA A 239 9.17 14.48 2.30
N LEU A 240 8.81 13.20 2.41
CA LEU A 240 9.75 12.16 2.84
C LEU A 240 10.94 12.09 1.86
N PRO A 241 12.16 11.88 2.36
CA PRO A 241 13.26 11.46 1.51
C PRO A 241 12.94 10.09 0.88
N SER A 242 13.41 9.88 -0.35
CA SER A 242 13.30 8.61 -1.07
C SER A 242 13.79 7.45 -0.19
N GLN A 243 13.01 6.37 -0.11
CA GLN A 243 13.41 5.13 0.56
C GLN A 243 14.79 4.68 0.02
N PRO A 244 15.75 4.28 0.89
CA PRO A 244 16.99 3.71 0.41
C PRO A 244 16.68 2.40 -0.34
N LYS A 245 17.27 2.25 -1.53
CA LYS A 245 17.25 1.00 -2.27
C LYS A 245 17.87 -0.08 -1.39
N THR A 246 17.12 -1.14 -1.09
CA THR A 246 17.69 -2.37 -0.55
C THR A 246 18.78 -2.84 -1.51
N PRO A 247 20.02 -3.10 -1.06
CA PRO A 247 21.04 -3.69 -1.92
C PRO A 247 20.53 -5.04 -2.40
N SER A 248 20.56 -5.26 -3.72
CA SER A 248 20.43 -6.59 -4.29
C SER A 248 21.52 -7.46 -3.66
N ALA A 249 21.11 -8.56 -3.03
CA ALA A 249 22.03 -9.57 -2.55
C ALA A 249 22.91 -10.02 -3.73
N GLN A 250 24.19 -9.67 -3.69
CA GLN A 250 25.16 -10.21 -4.63
C GLN A 250 25.22 -11.72 -4.39
N VAL A 251 24.81 -12.47 -5.40
CA VAL A 251 24.99 -13.93 -5.45
C VAL A 251 26.49 -14.19 -5.53
N SER A 252 27.09 -14.59 -4.41
CA SER A 252 28.44 -15.13 -4.33
C SER A 252 28.52 -16.36 -5.23
N ARG A 253 29.32 -16.29 -6.30
CA ARG A 253 29.63 -17.44 -7.15
C ARG A 253 30.44 -18.48 -6.34
N PRO A 254 30.22 -19.79 -6.52
CA PRO A 254 31.05 -20.80 -5.88
C PRO A 254 32.45 -20.81 -6.49
N ILE A 255 33.46 -20.81 -5.62
CA ILE A 255 34.86 -21.03 -5.97
C ILE A 255 34.98 -22.48 -6.45
N SER A 256 35.26 -22.66 -7.74
CA SER A 256 35.61 -23.95 -8.34
C SER A 256 36.98 -24.39 -7.84
N THR A 257 37.00 -25.40 -6.97
CA THR A 257 38.20 -26.19 -6.68
C THR A 257 38.57 -27.00 -7.93
N ARG A 258 39.75 -26.74 -8.51
CA ARG A 258 40.40 -27.68 -9.44
C ARG A 258 41.77 -28.09 -8.89
N ARG A 259 41.76 -29.36 -8.45
CA ARG A 259 42.79 -30.39 -8.33
C ARG A 259 44.25 -30.03 -8.61
N VAL A 260 45.05 -30.35 -7.59
CA VAL A 260 46.34 -31.07 -7.63
C VAL A 260 46.47 -31.99 -8.84
N THR A 261 47.46 -31.71 -9.69
CA THR A 261 48.61 -32.57 -10.03
C THR A 261 49.67 -31.70 -10.69
#